data_AF-A0A7Y2ZWZ2-F1
#
_entry.id   AF-A0A7Y2ZWZ2-F1
#
_cell.length_a   1.000
_cell.length_b   1.000
_cell.length_c   1.000
_cell.angle_alpha   90.00
_cell.angle_beta   90.00
_cell.angle_gamma   90.00
#
_symmetry.space_group_name_H-M   'P 1'
#
loop_
_entity.id
_entity.type
_entity.pdbx_description
1 polymer ?
#
loop_
_entity_poly.entity_id
_entity_poly.type
_entity_poly.pdbx_seq_one_letter_code
_entity_poly.pdbx_strand_id
1 'polypeptide(L)'
;MELLGVIFYFVIITGFGIAITGKLNLPSSQEIPAALILGSVILGVLLFFLCILQKINSTSITVVLVLSILLTIFHLKPLYYSFKAFFRELNTYIFSGKRYKYFYVLIIILLIVWYISLTWTPPRAADAMRYHLAQLKDIMQNGGLVFRPYYCYNFPMYFTTLFLPVYYLFGGIGVKFAHCFYFFSSVAIAVSLSSKMRIKNPILLISFFFLIPISFHEAHQVYNDWVLIFYMLAGMFFLVDRLKPNESFPVRIYLAFLSLGFALGVKYHAV
;
A
#
# COMPACT_ATOMS: atom_id res chain seq x y z
N MET A 1 12.74 -11.01 10.56
CA MET A 1 13.25 -9.68 10.18
C MET A 1 12.42 -9.03 9.06
N GLU A 2 11.85 -9.84 8.20
CA GLU A 2 11.04 -9.54 7.02
C GLU A 2 9.86 -8.59 7.33
N LEU A 3 9.04 -8.90 8.34
CA LEU A 3 7.89 -8.05 8.72
C LEU A 3 8.34 -6.62 9.10
N LEU A 4 9.35 -6.49 9.97
CA LEU A 4 9.87 -5.19 10.37
C LEU A 4 10.50 -4.43 9.21
N GLY A 5 11.23 -5.14 8.34
CA GLY A 5 11.81 -4.58 7.13
C GLY A 5 10.76 -4.04 6.16
N VAL A 6 9.65 -4.75 5.99
CA VAL A 6 8.53 -4.29 5.16
C VAL A 6 7.79 -3.12 5.79
N ILE A 7 7.54 -3.13 7.10
CA ILE A 7 6.98 -1.96 7.81
C ILE A 7 7.87 -0.74 7.59
N PHE A 8 9.19 -0.91 7.74
CA PHE A 8 10.16 0.15 7.51
C PHE A 8 10.14 0.64 6.05
N TYR A 9 10.00 -0.26 5.08
CA TYR A 9 9.83 0.10 3.67
C TYR A 9 8.60 0.99 3.43
N PHE A 10 7.44 0.69 4.05
CA PHE A 10 6.26 1.54 3.93
C PHE A 10 6.38 2.86 4.68
N VAL A 11 7.14 2.90 5.78
CA VAL A 11 7.51 4.15 6.45
C VAL A 11 8.36 5.01 5.52
N ILE A 12 9.32 4.43 4.79
CA ILE A 12 10.12 5.13 3.79
C ILE A 12 9.25 5.66 2.65
N ILE A 13 8.39 4.83 2.07
CA ILE A 13 7.47 5.25 1.00
C ILE A 13 6.61 6.43 1.47
N THR A 14 5.98 6.28 2.64
CA THR A 14 5.09 7.32 3.17
C THR A 14 5.86 8.59 3.53
N GLY A 15 7.04 8.46 4.14
CA GLY A 15 7.94 9.58 4.43
C GLY A 15 8.34 10.34 3.18
N PHE A 16 8.61 9.63 2.09
CA PHE A 16 8.91 10.21 0.79
C PHE A 16 7.73 11.03 0.24
N GLY A 17 6.52 10.49 0.32
CA GLY A 17 5.32 11.22 -0.08
C GLY A 17 5.00 12.44 0.79
N ILE A 18 5.35 12.41 2.08
CA ILE A 18 5.09 13.53 3.00
C ILE A 18 5.85 14.80 2.63
N ALA A 19 7.04 14.67 2.04
CA ALA A 19 7.78 15.81 1.53
C ALA A 19 6.97 16.66 0.53
N ILE A 20 6.00 16.03 -0.14
CA ILE A 20 5.10 16.65 -1.11
C ILE A 20 3.77 17.00 -0.45
N THR A 21 3.13 16.05 0.26
CA THR A 21 1.79 16.28 0.81
C THR A 21 1.76 17.38 1.86
N GLY A 22 2.84 17.61 2.60
CA GLY A 22 2.94 18.71 3.56
C GLY A 22 2.77 20.10 2.92
N LYS A 23 2.94 20.21 1.59
CA LYS A 23 2.74 21.45 0.82
C LYS A 23 1.35 21.56 0.19
N LEU A 24 0.55 20.49 0.27
CA LEU A 24 -0.74 20.38 -0.41
C LEU A 24 -1.94 20.84 0.42
N ASN A 25 -1.71 21.33 1.65
CA ASN A 25 -2.75 21.79 2.59
C ASN A 25 -3.90 20.79 2.79
N LEU A 26 -3.57 19.49 2.80
CA LEU A 26 -4.55 18.44 3.04
C LEU A 26 -4.95 18.40 4.51
N PRO A 27 -6.20 18.01 4.84
CA PRO A 27 -6.55 17.63 6.20
C PRO A 27 -5.61 16.53 6.72
N SER A 28 -5.23 16.58 8.00
CA SER A 28 -4.24 15.66 8.57
C SER A 28 -4.60 14.17 8.44
N SER A 29 -5.88 13.82 8.32
CA SER A 29 -6.30 12.44 8.07
C SER A 29 -6.20 11.99 6.61
N GLN A 30 -5.99 12.92 5.68
CA GLN A 30 -5.75 12.62 4.26
C GLN A 30 -4.27 12.56 3.91
N GLU A 31 -3.41 13.12 4.76
CA GLU A 31 -1.97 13.19 4.50
C GLU A 31 -1.33 11.80 4.37
N ILE A 32 -1.66 10.84 5.23
CA ILE A 32 -1.08 9.48 5.17
C ILE A 32 -1.49 8.74 3.89
N PRO A 33 -2.80 8.62 3.54
CA PRO A 33 -3.19 8.03 2.26
C PRO A 33 -2.54 8.72 1.06
N ALA A 34 -2.52 10.06 1.05
CA ALA A 34 -1.93 10.83 -0.05
C ALA A 34 -0.41 10.60 -0.15
N ALA A 35 0.27 10.54 0.99
CA ALA A 35 1.71 10.34 1.03
C ALA A 35 2.09 8.92 0.64
N LEU A 36 1.31 7.92 1.06
CA LEU A 36 1.52 6.54 0.63
C LEU A 36 1.36 6.42 -0.89
N ILE A 37 0.34 7.05 -1.49
CA ILE A 37 0.15 7.07 -2.95
C ILE A 37 1.33 7.78 -3.62
N LEU A 38 1.59 9.05 -3.30
CA LEU A 38 2.65 9.84 -3.94
C LEU A 38 4.04 9.23 -3.77
N GLY A 39 4.34 8.71 -2.59
CA GLY A 39 5.58 7.98 -2.33
C GLY A 39 5.71 6.74 -3.20
N SER A 40 4.64 5.95 -3.31
CA SER A 40 4.63 4.74 -4.14
C SER A 40 4.75 5.10 -5.62
N VAL A 41 4.11 6.17 -6.06
CA VAL A 41 4.20 6.69 -7.44
C VAL A 41 5.65 6.99 -7.77
N ILE A 42 6.29 7.84 -6.96
CA ILE A 42 7.62 8.35 -7.28
C ILE A 42 8.64 7.22 -7.22
N LEU A 43 8.57 6.40 -6.17
CA LEU A 43 9.50 5.28 -6.02
C LEU A 43 9.29 4.22 -7.12
N GLY A 44 8.04 3.88 -7.43
CA GLY A 44 7.73 2.91 -8.48
C GLY A 44 8.13 3.38 -9.89
N VAL A 45 7.95 4.68 -10.19
CA VAL A 45 8.40 5.28 -11.46
C VAL A 45 9.92 5.33 -11.54
N LEU A 46 10.61 5.73 -10.47
CA LEU A 46 12.07 5.73 -10.41
C LEU A 46 12.64 4.32 -10.66
N LEU A 47 12.10 3.32 -9.97
CA LEU A 47 12.52 1.93 -10.14
C LEU A 47 12.18 1.41 -11.54
N PHE A 48 11.03 1.79 -12.10
CA PHE A 48 10.66 1.44 -13.47
C PHE A 48 11.67 1.97 -14.49
N PHE A 49 12.10 3.24 -14.38
CA PHE A 49 13.13 3.80 -15.25
C PHE A 49 14.48 3.08 -15.08
N LEU A 50 14.88 2.75 -13.86
CA LEU A 50 16.08 1.94 -13.63
C LEU A 50 15.98 0.55 -14.29
N CYS A 51 14.79 -0.05 -14.29
CA CYS A 51 14.56 -1.32 -14.97
C CYS A 51 14.62 -1.20 -16.49
N ILE A 52 14.05 -0.13 -17.08
CA ILE A 52 14.16 0.13 -18.53
C ILE A 52 15.61 0.35 -18.94
N LEU A 53 16.38 1.08 -18.14
CA LEU A 53 17.77 1.40 -18.42
C LEU A 53 18.74 0.24 -18.15
N GLN A 54 18.24 -0.93 -17.74
CA GLN A 54 19.05 -2.09 -17.35
C GLN A 54 20.08 -1.75 -16.25
N LYS A 55 19.68 -0.92 -15.27
CA LYS A 55 20.52 -0.46 -14.16
C LYS A 55 20.12 -1.02 -12.80
N ILE A 56 19.28 -2.04 -12.75
CA ILE A 56 18.95 -2.73 -11.50
C ILE A 56 20.14 -3.57 -11.06
N ASN A 57 20.69 -3.25 -9.90
CA ASN A 57 21.65 -4.09 -9.19
C ASN A 57 21.57 -3.76 -7.69
N SER A 58 22.35 -4.47 -6.87
CA SER A 58 22.42 -4.23 -5.43
C SER A 58 22.75 -2.77 -5.09
N THR A 59 23.69 -2.16 -5.82
CA THR A 59 24.13 -0.78 -5.61
C THR A 59 23.01 0.22 -5.90
N SER A 60 22.35 0.14 -7.06
CA SER A 60 21.30 1.10 -7.43
C SER A 60 20.09 1.01 -6.51
N ILE A 61 19.66 -0.21 -6.13
CA ILE A 61 18.59 -0.39 -5.15
C ILE A 61 18.99 0.20 -3.79
N THR A 62 20.21 -0.06 -3.33
CA THR A 62 20.71 0.47 -2.05
C THR A 62 20.78 1.98 -2.06
N VAL A 63 21.27 2.59 -3.15
CA VAL A 63 21.30 4.06 -3.30
C VAL A 63 19.90 4.64 -3.24
N VAL A 64 18.94 4.08 -3.97
CA VAL A 64 17.53 4.53 -3.93
C VAL A 64 16.99 4.44 -2.50
N LEU A 65 17.17 3.31 -1.82
CA LEU A 65 16.70 3.12 -0.44
C LEU A 65 17.35 4.10 0.54
N VAL A 66 18.68 4.30 0.46
CA VAL A 66 19.40 5.23 1.34
C VAL A 66 18.91 6.66 1.13
N LEU A 67 18.76 7.11 -0.12
CA LEU A 67 18.24 8.45 -0.41
C LEU A 67 16.81 8.62 0.11
N SER A 68 15.95 7.61 -0.06
CA SER A 68 14.58 7.65 0.46
C SER A 68 14.53 7.63 1.99
N ILE A 69 15.44 6.90 2.66
CA ILE A 69 15.58 6.90 4.12
C ILE A 69 16.01 8.29 4.62
N LEU A 70 17.05 8.88 4.01
CA LEU A 70 17.53 10.21 4.38
C LEU A 70 16.41 11.25 4.28
N LEU A 71 15.68 11.24 3.17
CA LEU A 71 14.54 12.12 2.97
C LEU A 71 13.42 11.86 3.99
N THR A 72 13.14 10.60 4.32
CA THR A 72 12.16 10.23 5.35
C THR A 72 12.56 10.73 6.73
N ILE A 73 13.84 10.68 7.09
CA ILE A 73 14.35 11.17 8.38
C ILE A 73 14.07 12.67 8.54
N PHE A 74 14.25 13.48 7.49
CA PHE A 74 13.91 14.90 7.52
C PHE A 74 12.42 15.17 7.76
N HIS A 75 11.55 14.22 7.38
CA HIS A 75 10.10 14.32 7.51
C HIS A 75 9.49 13.44 8.62
N LEU A 76 10.31 12.92 9.54
CA LEU A 76 9.86 11.99 10.58
C LEU A 76 8.83 12.61 11.53
N LYS A 77 9.02 13.88 11.89
CA LYS A 77 8.11 14.61 12.79
C LYS A 77 6.74 14.84 12.15
N PRO A 78 6.63 15.42 10.94
CA PRO A 78 5.36 15.46 10.20
C PRO A 78 4.71 14.08 10.08
N LEU A 79 5.48 13.06 9.66
CA LEU A 79 5.01 11.69 9.51
C LEU A 79 4.35 11.13 10.76
N TYR A 80 4.98 11.32 11.92
CA TYR A 80 4.42 10.91 13.20
C TYR A 80 3.07 11.59 13.50
N TYR A 81 2.96 12.90 13.28
CA TYR A 81 1.70 13.62 13.51
C TYR A 81 0.60 13.21 12.54
N SER A 82 0.91 13.01 11.26
CA SER A 82 -0.04 12.54 10.25
C SER A 82 -0.55 11.14 10.60
N PHE A 83 0.34 10.21 11.00
CA PHE A 83 -0.07 8.89 11.48
C PHE A 83 -0.94 8.97 12.72
N LYS A 84 -0.53 9.76 13.72
CA LYS A 84 -1.32 9.95 14.95
C LYS A 84 -2.70 10.51 14.65
N ALA A 85 -2.81 11.48 13.73
CA ALA A 85 -4.09 12.06 13.33
C ALA A 85 -4.99 11.04 12.63
N PHE A 86 -4.45 10.31 11.65
CA PHE A 86 -5.17 9.28 10.90
C PHE A 86 -5.69 8.16 11.82
N PHE A 87 -4.83 7.57 12.65
CA PHE A 87 -5.25 6.50 13.57
C PHE A 87 -6.18 6.99 14.68
N ARG A 88 -6.08 8.26 15.10
CA ARG A 88 -7.04 8.85 16.04
C ARG A 88 -8.43 8.94 15.42
N GLU A 89 -8.54 9.34 14.15
CA GLU A 89 -9.83 9.37 13.44
C GLU A 89 -10.44 7.96 13.37
N LEU A 90 -9.65 6.96 12.94
CA LEU A 90 -10.10 5.56 12.87
C LEU A 90 -10.54 5.04 14.25
N ASN A 91 -9.72 5.21 15.29
CA ASN A 91 -10.04 4.75 16.64
C ASN A 91 -11.32 5.42 17.18
N THR A 92 -11.49 6.72 16.95
CA THR A 92 -12.69 7.44 17.36
C THR A 92 -13.92 6.90 16.64
N TYR A 93 -13.83 6.68 15.33
CA TYR A 93 -14.96 6.21 14.54
C TYR A 93 -15.35 4.75 14.83
N ILE A 94 -14.37 3.85 15.02
CA ILE A 94 -14.62 2.43 15.27
C ILE A 94 -15.15 2.21 16.70
N PHE A 95 -14.53 2.85 17.70
CA PHE A 95 -14.67 2.44 19.09
C PHE A 95 -15.39 3.44 20.00
N SER A 96 -15.67 4.68 19.56
CA SER A 96 -16.34 5.67 20.42
C SER A 96 -17.74 5.20 20.84
N GLY A 97 -18.01 5.20 22.14
CA GLY A 97 -19.32 4.86 22.72
C GLY A 97 -19.73 3.39 22.61
N LYS A 98 -18.82 2.45 22.27
CA LYS A 98 -19.16 1.03 22.12
C LYS A 98 -18.93 0.24 23.42
N ARG A 99 -20.00 -0.39 23.93
CA ARG A 99 -19.99 -1.20 25.17
C ARG A 99 -18.94 -2.32 25.17
N TYR A 100 -18.71 -2.98 24.02
CA TYR A 100 -17.80 -4.13 23.90
C TYR A 100 -16.48 -3.80 23.19
N LYS A 101 -15.99 -2.56 23.33
CA LYS A 101 -14.76 -2.09 22.67
C LYS A 101 -13.58 -3.05 22.80
N TYR A 102 -13.26 -3.48 24.02
CA TYR A 102 -12.07 -4.31 24.27
C TYR A 102 -12.18 -5.70 23.63
N PHE A 103 -13.38 -6.27 23.60
CA PHE A 103 -13.63 -7.55 22.93
C PHE A 103 -13.40 -7.45 21.43
N TYR A 104 -13.89 -6.38 20.78
CA TYR A 104 -13.63 -6.15 19.36
C TYR A 104 -12.16 -5.90 19.05
N VAL A 105 -11.46 -5.14 19.90
CA VAL A 105 -10.01 -4.94 19.77
C VAL A 105 -9.27 -6.27 19.84
N LEU A 106 -9.61 -7.14 20.80
CA LEU A 106 -9.02 -8.46 20.94
C LEU A 106 -9.23 -9.30 19.68
N ILE A 107 -10.45 -9.36 19.15
CA ILE A 107 -10.75 -10.10 17.91
C ILE A 107 -9.92 -9.57 16.73
N ILE A 108 -9.86 -8.25 16.55
CA ILE A 108 -9.07 -7.63 15.48
C ILE A 108 -7.59 -7.98 15.63
N ILE A 109 -7.03 -7.95 16.84
CA ILE A 109 -5.64 -8.34 17.09
C ILE A 109 -5.41 -9.82 16.73
N LEU A 110 -6.30 -10.72 17.16
CA LEU A 110 -6.19 -12.15 16.84
C LEU A 110 -6.23 -12.39 15.33
N LEU A 111 -7.11 -11.69 14.60
CA LEU A 111 -7.18 -11.75 13.14
C LEU A 111 -5.89 -11.23 12.52
N ILE A 112 -5.37 -10.07 12.94
CA ILE A 112 -4.11 -9.51 12.43
C ILE A 112 -2.96 -10.51 12.63
N VAL A 113 -2.82 -11.07 13.83
CA VAL A 113 -1.79 -12.08 14.15
C VAL A 113 -1.93 -13.28 13.22
N TRP A 114 -3.16 -13.76 13.01
CA TRP A 114 -3.43 -14.88 12.11
C TRP A 114 -2.96 -14.61 10.66
N TYR A 115 -3.32 -13.45 10.08
CA TYR A 115 -2.87 -13.06 8.74
C TYR A 115 -1.34 -12.94 8.65
N ILE A 116 -0.70 -12.38 9.68
CA ILE A 116 0.76 -12.29 9.75
C ILE A 116 1.39 -13.70 9.77
N SER A 117 0.85 -14.63 10.56
CA SER A 117 1.32 -16.02 10.61
C SER A 117 1.19 -16.72 9.26
N LEU A 118 0.06 -16.55 8.55
CA LEU A 118 -0.13 -17.09 7.21
C LEU A 118 0.87 -16.50 6.20
N THR A 119 1.18 -15.22 6.33
CA THR A 119 2.11 -14.50 5.47
C THR A 119 3.54 -15.04 5.61
N TRP A 120 3.91 -15.52 6.79
CA TRP A 120 5.24 -16.09 7.06
C TRP A 120 5.51 -17.43 6.34
N THR A 121 4.47 -18.10 5.84
CA THR A 121 4.65 -19.36 5.10
C THR A 121 5.36 -19.12 3.75
N PRO A 122 6.04 -20.12 3.16
CA PRO A 122 6.59 -19.98 1.81
C PRO A 122 5.51 -19.69 0.77
N PRO A 123 5.79 -18.90 -0.29
CA PRO A 123 4.85 -18.70 -1.39
C PRO A 123 4.58 -20.04 -2.09
N ARG A 124 3.29 -20.34 -2.31
CA ARG A 124 2.85 -21.60 -2.95
C ARG A 124 1.81 -21.37 -4.05
N ALA A 125 1.19 -20.20 -4.11
CA ALA A 125 0.23 -19.87 -5.16
C ALA A 125 0.89 -19.96 -6.55
N ALA A 126 0.19 -20.57 -7.50
CA ALA A 126 0.70 -20.79 -8.85
C ALA A 126 1.07 -19.47 -9.53
N ASP A 127 0.23 -18.46 -9.43
CA ASP A 127 0.44 -17.14 -10.06
C ASP A 127 1.59 -16.37 -9.42
N ALA A 128 1.67 -16.41 -8.09
CA ALA A 128 2.80 -15.87 -7.34
C ALA A 128 4.13 -16.43 -7.86
N MET A 129 4.20 -17.75 -8.05
CA MET A 129 5.42 -18.43 -8.48
C MET A 129 5.69 -18.34 -9.98
N ARG A 130 4.64 -18.31 -10.81
CA ARG A 130 4.76 -18.31 -12.28
C ARG A 130 5.13 -16.95 -12.84
N TYR A 131 4.62 -15.86 -12.29
CA TYR A 131 4.90 -14.54 -12.85
C TYR A 131 5.15 -13.44 -11.83
N HIS A 132 4.44 -13.31 -10.71
CA HIS A 132 4.70 -12.17 -9.81
C HIS A 132 6.12 -12.20 -9.20
N LEU A 133 6.51 -13.31 -8.58
CA LEU A 133 7.86 -13.49 -8.01
C LEU A 133 8.89 -13.83 -9.09
N ALA A 134 8.48 -14.55 -10.14
CA ALA A 134 9.37 -14.89 -11.26
C ALA A 134 9.83 -13.64 -12.02
N GLN A 135 8.95 -12.65 -12.23
CA GLN A 135 9.32 -11.36 -12.83
C GLN A 135 10.31 -10.59 -11.97
N LEU A 136 10.04 -10.48 -10.66
CA LEU A 136 10.97 -9.85 -9.72
C LEU A 136 12.35 -10.50 -9.77
N LYS A 137 12.40 -11.84 -9.79
CA LYS A 137 13.64 -12.60 -9.92
C LYS A 137 14.37 -12.32 -11.23
N ASP A 138 13.66 -12.34 -12.35
CA ASP A 138 14.25 -12.13 -13.68
C ASP A 138 14.79 -10.70 -13.83
N ILE A 139 14.07 -9.69 -13.32
CA ILE A 139 14.55 -8.30 -13.31
C ILE A 139 15.86 -8.20 -12.54
N MET A 140 15.94 -8.82 -11.36
CA MET A 140 17.16 -8.83 -10.55
C MET A 140 18.32 -9.56 -11.24
N GLN A 141 18.04 -10.64 -11.98
CA GLN A 141 19.06 -11.45 -12.65
C GLN A 141 19.61 -10.81 -13.92
N ASN A 142 18.78 -10.08 -14.67
CA ASN A 142 19.17 -9.48 -15.96
C ASN A 142 19.50 -7.99 -15.84
N GLY A 143 19.30 -7.40 -14.66
CA GLY A 143 19.54 -5.99 -14.41
C GLY A 143 18.43 -5.05 -14.87
N GLY A 144 17.29 -5.57 -15.30
CA GLY A 144 16.17 -4.78 -15.79
C GLY A 144 15.08 -5.61 -16.44
N LEU A 145 14.15 -4.95 -17.13
CA LEU A 145 13.02 -5.63 -17.78
C LEU A 145 13.51 -6.45 -18.98
N VAL A 146 13.11 -7.71 -19.03
CA VAL A 146 13.35 -8.59 -20.18
C VAL A 146 12.01 -9.02 -20.75
N PHE A 147 11.86 -8.87 -22.06
CA PHE A 147 10.68 -9.37 -22.75
C PHE A 147 10.68 -10.90 -22.69
N ARG A 148 9.58 -11.47 -22.18
CA ARG A 148 9.30 -12.90 -22.26
C ARG A 148 8.03 -13.10 -23.07
N PRO A 149 7.97 -14.04 -24.03
CA PRO A 149 6.78 -14.29 -24.84
C PRO A 149 5.70 -15.05 -24.05
N TYR A 150 5.35 -14.54 -22.87
CA TYR A 150 4.31 -15.05 -21.99
C TYR A 150 3.42 -13.88 -21.60
N TYR A 151 2.13 -13.95 -21.94
CA TYR A 151 1.20 -12.83 -21.77
C TYR A 151 1.19 -12.29 -20.33
N CYS A 152 1.11 -13.19 -19.34
CA CYS A 152 1.08 -12.78 -17.94
C CYS A 152 2.37 -12.13 -17.45
N TYR A 153 3.46 -12.28 -18.22
CA TYR A 153 4.76 -11.67 -17.92
C TYR A 153 4.88 -10.22 -18.39
N ASN A 154 3.94 -9.74 -19.19
CA ASN A 154 3.96 -8.38 -19.75
C ASN A 154 2.73 -7.56 -19.34
N PHE A 155 2.05 -7.98 -18.27
CA PHE A 155 1.02 -7.21 -17.58
C PHE A 155 1.59 -5.92 -16.96
N PRO A 156 0.74 -5.01 -16.44
CA PRO A 156 1.21 -3.76 -15.88
C PRO A 156 2.27 -4.00 -14.80
N MET A 157 3.46 -3.45 -15.02
CA MET A 157 4.66 -3.79 -14.25
C MET A 157 4.78 -3.00 -12.94
N TYR A 158 3.82 -2.13 -12.60
CA TYR A 158 3.94 -1.25 -11.44
C TYR A 158 4.07 -2.02 -10.12
N PHE A 159 3.26 -3.08 -9.94
CA PHE A 159 3.37 -3.96 -8.77
C PHE A 159 4.79 -4.52 -8.64
N THR A 160 5.31 -5.05 -9.74
CA THR A 160 6.63 -5.69 -9.82
C THR A 160 7.75 -4.68 -9.57
N THR A 161 7.68 -3.48 -10.14
CA THR A 161 8.74 -2.47 -9.94
C THR A 161 8.71 -1.89 -8.54
N LEU A 162 7.52 -1.61 -7.99
CA LEU A 162 7.36 -1.05 -6.65
C LEU A 162 7.89 -2.00 -5.56
N PHE A 163 7.76 -3.31 -5.71
CA PHE A 163 8.23 -4.27 -4.69
C PHE A 163 9.62 -4.86 -4.95
N LEU A 164 10.33 -4.36 -5.96
CA LEU A 164 11.69 -4.81 -6.25
C LEU A 164 12.65 -4.66 -5.05
N PRO A 165 12.66 -3.54 -4.28
CA PRO A 165 13.52 -3.43 -3.10
C PRO A 165 13.15 -4.42 -1.99
N VAL A 166 11.85 -4.67 -1.81
CA VAL A 166 11.36 -5.65 -0.83
C VAL A 166 11.79 -7.05 -1.20
N TYR A 167 11.64 -7.42 -2.48
CA TYR A 167 12.07 -8.72 -2.99
C TYR A 167 13.59 -8.89 -2.87
N TYR A 168 14.36 -7.85 -3.18
CA TYR A 168 15.82 -7.87 -3.05
C TYR A 168 16.27 -8.16 -1.60
N LEU A 169 15.66 -7.51 -0.61
CA LEU A 169 16.07 -7.65 0.79
C LEU A 169 15.50 -8.89 1.49
N PHE A 170 14.27 -9.29 1.16
CA PHE A 170 13.48 -10.24 1.96
C PHE A 170 12.84 -11.35 1.12
N GLY A 171 13.14 -11.43 -0.17
CA GLY A 171 12.64 -12.45 -1.09
C GLY A 171 11.12 -12.48 -1.19
N GLY A 172 10.58 -13.65 -1.56
CA GLY A 172 9.13 -13.84 -1.73
C GLY A 172 8.31 -13.62 -0.46
N ILE A 173 8.85 -13.98 0.72
CA ILE A 173 8.17 -13.75 2.01
C ILE A 173 8.00 -12.25 2.27
N GLY A 174 9.02 -11.43 1.97
CA GLY A 174 8.90 -9.97 2.04
C GLY A 174 7.78 -9.42 1.17
N VAL A 175 7.67 -9.90 -0.07
CA VAL A 175 6.62 -9.44 -0.99
C VAL A 175 5.23 -9.87 -0.49
N LYS A 176 5.09 -11.05 0.12
CA LYS A 176 3.84 -11.44 0.80
C LYS A 176 3.47 -10.46 1.92
N PHE A 177 4.44 -10.06 2.76
CA PHE A 177 4.21 -9.02 3.77
C PHE A 177 3.82 -7.70 3.16
N ALA A 178 4.43 -7.31 2.03
CA ALA A 178 4.08 -6.07 1.36
C ALA A 178 2.65 -6.10 0.81
N HIS A 179 2.24 -7.21 0.21
CA HIS A 179 0.86 -7.41 -0.22
C HIS A 179 -0.12 -7.39 0.96
N CYS A 180 0.19 -8.10 2.05
CA CYS A 180 -0.63 -8.11 3.26
C CYS A 180 -0.75 -6.71 3.90
N PHE A 181 0.28 -5.87 3.80
CA PHE A 181 0.21 -4.47 4.22
C PHE A 181 -0.84 -3.68 3.40
N TYR A 182 -0.91 -3.90 2.09
CA TYR A 182 -1.95 -3.30 1.24
C TYR A 182 -3.36 -3.80 1.57
N PHE A 183 -3.52 -5.05 2.00
CA PHE A 183 -4.80 -5.53 2.55
C PHE A 183 -5.20 -4.72 3.80
N PHE A 184 -4.32 -4.59 4.80
CA PHE A 184 -4.62 -3.82 6.00
C PHE A 184 -4.85 -2.32 5.70
N SER A 185 -4.11 -1.77 4.75
CA SER A 185 -4.30 -0.40 4.27
C SER A 185 -5.64 -0.23 3.57
N SER A 186 -6.08 -1.21 2.77
CA SER A 186 -7.41 -1.23 2.16
C SER A 186 -8.51 -1.22 3.23
N VAL A 187 -8.37 -2.03 4.28
CA VAL A 187 -9.31 -2.01 5.43
C VAL A 187 -9.32 -0.64 6.10
N ALA A 188 -8.16 -0.05 6.36
CA ALA A 188 -8.05 1.27 6.99
C ALA A 188 -8.71 2.37 6.14
N ILE A 189 -8.49 2.38 4.82
CA ILE A 189 -9.12 3.32 3.89
C ILE A 189 -10.62 3.07 3.79
N ALA A 190 -11.08 1.82 3.71
CA ALA A 190 -12.51 1.49 3.67
C ALA A 190 -13.24 1.99 4.93
N VAL A 191 -12.63 1.85 6.11
CA VAL A 191 -13.17 2.40 7.36
C VAL A 191 -13.18 3.92 7.34
N SER A 192 -12.12 4.55 6.86
CA SER A 192 -12.06 6.02 6.74
C SER A 192 -13.13 6.54 5.76
N LEU A 193 -13.29 5.90 4.59
CA LEU A 193 -14.35 6.20 3.64
C LEU A 193 -15.75 6.04 4.26
N SER A 194 -15.95 4.99 5.04
CA SER A 194 -17.21 4.75 5.76
C SER A 194 -17.53 5.83 6.78
N SER A 195 -16.51 6.42 7.42
CA SER A 195 -16.67 7.56 8.33
C SER A 195 -17.23 8.77 7.58
N LYS A 196 -16.72 9.04 6.37
CA LYS A 196 -17.18 10.13 5.49
C LYS A 196 -18.61 9.90 4.99
N MET A 197 -18.95 8.66 4.69
CA MET A 197 -20.31 8.24 4.29
C MET A 197 -21.29 8.11 5.48
N ARG A 198 -20.82 8.32 6.71
CA ARG A 198 -21.62 8.25 7.95
C ARG A 198 -22.27 6.88 8.18
N ILE A 199 -21.57 5.80 7.83
CA ILE A 199 -22.04 4.44 8.12
C ILE A 199 -22.08 4.23 9.64
N LYS A 200 -23.21 3.72 10.17
CA LYS A 200 -23.43 3.62 11.64
C LYS A 200 -22.60 2.53 12.32
N ASN A 201 -22.27 1.46 11.59
CA ASN A 201 -21.69 0.23 12.15
C ASN A 201 -20.38 -0.17 11.45
N PRO A 202 -19.28 0.59 11.62
CA PRO A 202 -18.00 0.27 10.97
C PRO A 202 -17.40 -1.06 11.41
N ILE A 203 -17.72 -1.55 12.62
CA ILE A 203 -17.24 -2.84 13.12
C ILE A 203 -17.76 -4.01 12.26
N LEU A 204 -19.02 -3.93 11.79
CA LEU A 204 -19.58 -4.95 10.92
C LEU A 204 -18.85 -4.99 9.58
N LEU A 205 -18.53 -3.82 9.02
CA LEU A 205 -17.73 -3.71 7.80
C LEU A 205 -16.35 -4.33 7.97
N ILE A 206 -15.64 -3.99 9.06
CA ILE A 206 -14.31 -4.56 9.37
C ILE A 206 -14.42 -6.08 9.49
N SER A 207 -15.45 -6.56 10.17
CA SER A 207 -15.68 -8.00 10.35
C SER A 207 -15.88 -8.70 9.01
N PHE A 208 -16.64 -8.11 8.09
CA PHE A 208 -16.79 -8.67 6.74
C PHE A 208 -15.44 -8.69 5.99
N PHE A 209 -14.66 -7.61 6.02
CA PHE A 209 -13.34 -7.61 5.38
C PHE A 209 -12.44 -8.77 5.84
N PHE A 210 -12.43 -9.08 7.13
CA PHE A 210 -11.62 -10.16 7.68
C PHE A 210 -12.22 -11.56 7.54
N LEU A 211 -13.54 -11.68 7.40
CA LEU A 211 -14.24 -12.98 7.40
C LEU A 211 -14.69 -13.44 6.01
N ILE A 212 -14.60 -12.60 4.98
CA ILE A 212 -14.89 -13.06 3.61
C ILE A 212 -13.81 -14.08 3.20
N PRO A 213 -14.17 -15.29 2.75
CA PRO A 213 -13.18 -16.34 2.42
C PRO A 213 -12.11 -15.89 1.42
N ILE A 214 -12.45 -15.01 0.48
CA ILE A 214 -11.49 -14.50 -0.50
C ILE A 214 -10.39 -13.65 0.15
N SER A 215 -10.70 -12.87 1.19
CA SER A 215 -9.66 -12.08 1.86
C SER A 215 -8.68 -12.98 2.59
N PHE A 216 -9.19 -14.03 3.24
CA PHE A 216 -8.37 -15.07 3.85
C PHE A 216 -7.42 -15.71 2.85
N HIS A 217 -7.93 -16.10 1.67
CA HIS A 217 -7.12 -16.75 0.64
C HIS A 217 -6.08 -15.80 0.03
N GLU A 218 -6.48 -14.58 -0.31
CA GLU A 218 -5.69 -13.68 -1.14
C GLU A 218 -4.71 -12.80 -0.34
N ALA A 219 -5.11 -12.30 0.85
CA ALA A 219 -4.36 -11.24 1.52
C ALA A 219 -2.92 -11.65 1.92
N HIS A 220 -2.68 -12.93 2.10
CA HIS A 220 -1.38 -13.48 2.47
C HIS A 220 -0.61 -14.09 1.29
N GLN A 221 -1.14 -14.09 0.07
CA GLN A 221 -0.45 -14.59 -1.14
C GLN A 221 0.09 -13.43 -1.97
N VAL A 222 1.04 -13.69 -2.87
CA VAL A 222 1.61 -12.64 -3.75
C VAL A 222 0.74 -12.50 -4.99
N TYR A 223 -0.38 -11.80 -4.82
CA TYR A 223 -1.25 -11.34 -5.89
C TYR A 223 -1.14 -9.83 -6.04
N ASN A 224 -1.82 -9.26 -7.03
CA ASN A 224 -1.89 -7.81 -7.23
C ASN A 224 -3.24 -7.20 -6.86
N ASP A 225 -4.22 -8.04 -6.49
CA ASP A 225 -5.60 -7.65 -6.25
C ASP A 225 -5.79 -6.73 -5.03
N TRP A 226 -5.11 -6.96 -3.90
CA TRP A 226 -5.23 -6.05 -2.74
C TRP A 226 -4.52 -4.71 -2.95
N VAL A 227 -3.45 -4.68 -3.74
CA VAL A 227 -2.80 -3.44 -4.15
C VAL A 227 -3.75 -2.64 -5.05
N LEU A 228 -4.42 -3.32 -5.97
CA LEU A 228 -5.44 -2.73 -6.81
C LEU A 228 -6.62 -2.17 -5.98
N ILE A 229 -7.18 -2.97 -5.08
CA ILE A 229 -8.29 -2.57 -4.20
C ILE A 229 -7.91 -1.34 -3.37
N PHE A 230 -6.69 -1.30 -2.83
CA PHE A 230 -6.20 -0.13 -2.11
C PHE A 230 -6.25 1.14 -2.97
N TYR A 231 -5.69 1.10 -4.19
CA TYR A 231 -5.67 2.28 -5.06
C TYR A 231 -7.07 2.71 -5.52
N MET A 232 -7.99 1.77 -5.75
CA MET A 232 -9.38 2.10 -6.06
C MET A 232 -10.08 2.77 -4.86
N LEU A 233 -9.96 2.19 -3.66
CA LEU A 233 -10.54 2.73 -2.44
C LEU A 233 -9.95 4.10 -2.08
N ALA A 234 -8.64 4.27 -2.28
CA ALA A 234 -7.99 5.55 -2.05
C ALA A 234 -8.46 6.62 -3.06
N GLY A 235 -8.66 6.25 -4.32
CA GLY A 235 -9.29 7.12 -5.33
C GLY A 235 -10.68 7.58 -4.89
N MET A 236 -11.54 6.64 -4.48
CA MET A 236 -12.87 6.94 -3.95
C MET A 236 -12.81 7.80 -2.68
N PHE A 237 -11.86 7.53 -1.78
CA PHE A 237 -11.66 8.29 -0.56
C PHE A 237 -11.41 9.78 -0.83
N PHE A 238 -10.61 10.12 -1.83
CA PHE A 238 -10.38 11.52 -2.22
C PHE A 238 -11.57 12.16 -2.94
N LEU A 239 -12.42 11.38 -3.63
CA LEU A 239 -13.62 11.88 -4.30
C LEU A 239 -14.80 12.12 -3.35
N VAL A 240 -14.93 11.32 -2.29
CA VAL A 240 -16.09 11.37 -1.37
C VAL A 240 -15.95 12.45 -0.29
N ASP A 241 -14.74 12.90 0.03
CA ASP A 241 -14.57 13.88 1.09
C ASP A 241 -15.18 15.23 0.70
N ARG A 242 -16.16 15.68 1.49
CA ARG A 242 -16.93 16.89 1.21
C ARG A 242 -16.00 18.08 1.10
N LEU A 243 -16.20 18.87 0.05
CA LEU A 243 -15.53 20.16 -0.12
C LEU A 243 -15.95 21.06 1.03
N LYS A 244 -14.98 21.49 1.84
CA LYS A 244 -15.22 22.69 2.63
C LYS A 244 -15.21 23.90 1.70
N PRO A 245 -16.00 24.95 1.98
CA PRO A 245 -16.14 26.13 1.12
C PRO A 245 -14.82 26.80 0.72
N ASN A 246 -13.74 26.61 1.50
CA ASN A 246 -12.44 27.25 1.31
C ASN A 246 -11.29 26.26 0.99
N GLU A 247 -11.59 24.99 0.70
CA GLU A 247 -10.56 24.00 0.37
C GLU A 247 -10.29 23.97 -1.15
N SER A 248 -9.02 23.84 -1.53
CA SER A 248 -8.59 23.74 -2.92
C SER A 248 -9.06 22.43 -3.56
N PHE A 249 -10.22 22.49 -4.21
CA PHE A 249 -10.82 21.46 -5.05
C PHE A 249 -9.85 20.68 -5.97
N PRO A 250 -8.84 21.29 -6.64
CA PRO A 250 -8.05 20.56 -7.65
C PRO A 250 -7.17 19.45 -7.08
N VAL A 251 -6.59 19.61 -5.88
CA VAL A 251 -5.55 18.68 -5.41
C VAL A 251 -6.11 17.29 -5.11
N ARG A 252 -7.30 17.21 -4.49
CA ARG A 252 -7.93 15.92 -4.17
C ARG A 252 -8.32 15.15 -5.43
N ILE A 253 -8.80 15.87 -6.45
CA ILE A 253 -9.12 15.27 -7.75
C ILE A 253 -7.85 14.70 -8.39
N TYR A 254 -6.74 15.44 -8.38
CA TYR A 254 -5.47 14.90 -8.88
C TYR A 254 -5.02 13.66 -8.11
N LEU A 255 -5.13 13.65 -6.78
CA LEU A 255 -4.82 12.47 -5.98
C LEU A 255 -5.75 11.29 -6.29
N ALA A 256 -7.03 11.56 -6.53
CA ALA A 256 -8.00 10.53 -6.91
C ALA A 256 -7.65 9.91 -8.26
N PHE A 257 -7.47 10.74 -9.30
CA PHE A 257 -7.09 10.27 -10.63
C PHE A 257 -5.72 9.62 -10.66
N LEU A 258 -4.76 10.13 -9.89
CA LEU A 258 -3.46 9.50 -9.72
C LEU A 258 -3.64 8.09 -9.15
N SER A 259 -4.40 7.96 -8.06
CA SER A 259 -4.69 6.66 -7.44
C SER A 259 -5.35 5.69 -8.43
N LEU A 260 -6.37 6.12 -9.16
CA LEU A 260 -7.05 5.30 -10.17
C LEU A 260 -6.14 4.95 -11.36
N GLY A 261 -5.26 5.86 -11.78
CA GLY A 261 -4.23 5.57 -12.78
C GLY A 261 -3.25 4.51 -12.32
N PHE A 262 -2.91 4.48 -11.03
CA PHE A 262 -2.09 3.41 -10.45
C PHE A 262 -2.85 2.09 -10.30
N ALA A 263 -4.15 2.12 -10.03
CA ALA A 263 -5.00 0.93 -10.11
C ALA A 263 -4.91 0.28 -11.52
N LEU A 264 -5.04 1.07 -12.59
CA LEU A 264 -4.80 0.62 -13.97
C LEU A 264 -3.37 0.08 -14.18
N GLY A 265 -2.39 0.78 -13.61
CA GLY A 265 -0.98 0.37 -13.62
C GLY A 265 -0.67 -0.90 -12.84
N VAL A 266 -1.59 -1.41 -12.01
CA VAL A 266 -1.48 -2.69 -11.32
C VAL A 266 -2.16 -3.81 -12.13
N LYS A 267 -3.31 -3.53 -12.75
CA LYS A 267 -4.09 -4.50 -13.54
C LYS A 267 -4.92 -3.76 -14.60
N TYR A 268 -4.67 -4.03 -15.90
CA TYR A 268 -5.25 -3.25 -17.01
C TYR A 268 -6.78 -3.21 -17.01
N HIS A 269 -7.45 -4.29 -16.60
CA HIS A 269 -8.91 -4.43 -16.64
C HIS A 269 -9.60 -3.90 -15.37
N ALA A 270 -8.93 -3.04 -14.61
CA ALA A 270 -9.40 -2.60 -13.31
C ALA A 270 -10.32 -1.36 -13.32
N VAL A 271 -10.35 -0.60 -14.41
CA VAL A 271 -11.17 0.61 -14.58
C VAL A 271 -11.99 0.50 -15.85
#